data_AF-A0A976HLW1-F1
#
_entry.id   AF-A0A976HLW1-F1
#
_cell.length_a   1.000
_cell.length_b   1.000
_cell.length_c   1.000
_cell.angle_alpha   90.00
_cell.angle_beta   90.00
_cell.angle_gamma   90.00
#
_symmetry.space_group_name_H-M   'P 1'
#
loop_
_entity.id
_entity.type
_entity.pdbx_description
1 polymer ?
#
loop_
_entity_poly.entity_id
_entity_poly.type
_entity_poly.pdbx_seq_one_letter_code
_entity_poly.pdbx_strand_id
1 'polypeptide(L)'
;MDKWANLHRLHKINEGRHILDLFDETRAGDFSVTADGMLFDYAKTNIDAATRAALVALAEGSGLAEKRAAMFRGDKINLTEGRAVLHVALRAGEDAVIRVDGKDVLPEVRR
;
A
#
# COMPACT_ATOMS: atom_id res chain seq x y z
N MET A 1 10.08 -8.28 -19.02
CA MET A 1 9.38 -9.44 -18.42
C MET A 1 8.11 -8.91 -17.77
N ASP A 2 6.97 -9.56 -17.97
CA ASP A 2 5.69 -9.11 -17.38
C ASP A 2 5.74 -9.19 -15.85
N LYS A 3 5.52 -8.06 -15.16
CA LYS A 3 5.55 -7.98 -13.68
C LYS A 3 4.46 -8.82 -13.00
N TRP A 4 3.44 -9.25 -13.75
CA TRP A 4 2.36 -10.10 -13.28
C TRP A 4 2.62 -11.61 -13.46
N ALA A 5 3.62 -11.99 -14.24
CA ALA A 5 3.84 -13.38 -14.65
C ALA A 5 3.94 -14.35 -13.46
N ASN A 6 4.63 -13.96 -12.38
CA ASN A 6 4.75 -14.82 -11.19
C ASN A 6 3.42 -15.00 -10.45
N LEU A 7 2.59 -13.96 -10.35
CA LEU A 7 1.27 -14.05 -9.73
C LEU A 7 0.32 -14.92 -10.56
N HIS A 8 0.35 -14.82 -11.88
CA HIS A 8 -0.42 -15.71 -12.76
C HIS A 8 0.00 -17.17 -12.58
N ARG A 9 1.30 -17.44 -12.49
CA ARG A 9 1.82 -18.79 -12.22
C ARG A 9 1.36 -19.33 -10.86
N LEU A 10 1.46 -18.52 -9.80
CA LEU A 10 1.01 -18.92 -8.45
C LEU A 10 -0.49 -19.14 -8.39
N HIS A 11 -1.28 -18.31 -9.07
CA HIS A 11 -2.71 -18.53 -9.21
C HIS A 11 -3.00 -19.89 -9.85
N LYS A 12 -2.33 -20.24 -10.95
CA LYS A 12 -2.54 -21.54 -11.61
C LYS A 12 -2.17 -22.74 -10.75
N ILE A 13 -1.15 -22.63 -9.92
CA ILE A 13 -0.79 -23.68 -8.96
C ILE A 13 -1.86 -23.83 -7.87
N ASN A 14 -2.47 -22.73 -7.45
CA ASN A 14 -3.35 -22.67 -6.29
C ASN A 14 -4.85 -22.56 -6.65
N GLU A 15 -5.24 -22.64 -7.93
CA GLU A 15 -6.59 -22.26 -8.38
C GLU A 15 -7.71 -23.13 -7.79
N GLY A 16 -7.40 -24.38 -7.41
CA GLY A 16 -8.31 -25.30 -6.75
C GLY A 16 -8.20 -25.35 -5.22
N ARG A 17 -7.30 -24.58 -4.60
CA ARG A 17 -7.07 -24.65 -3.15
C ARG A 17 -8.21 -24.00 -2.38
N HIS A 18 -8.75 -24.71 -1.38
CA HIS A 18 -9.69 -24.12 -0.44
C HIS A 18 -8.93 -23.30 0.60
N ILE A 19 -9.51 -22.16 1.01
CA ILE A 19 -8.89 -21.33 2.04
C ILE A 19 -8.68 -22.08 3.37
N LEU A 20 -9.54 -23.05 3.68
CA LEU A 20 -9.44 -23.87 4.89
C LEU A 20 -8.15 -24.70 4.93
N ASP A 21 -7.60 -25.06 3.77
CA ASP A 21 -6.36 -25.83 3.64
C ASP A 21 -5.12 -25.03 4.09
N LEU A 22 -5.26 -23.71 4.30
CA LEU A 22 -4.20 -22.83 4.77
C LEU A 22 -4.21 -22.60 6.29
N PHE A 23 -5.20 -23.14 7.02
CA PHE A 23 -5.29 -22.93 8.45
C PHE A 23 -4.46 -23.95 9.23
N ASP A 24 -3.60 -23.44 10.09
CA ASP A 24 -2.85 -24.14 11.13
C ASP A 24 -2.81 -23.27 12.40
N GLU A 25 -2.05 -23.68 13.42
CA GLU A 25 -1.95 -22.95 14.68
C GLU A 25 -1.23 -21.60 14.56
N THR A 26 -0.37 -21.40 13.55
CA THR A 26 0.46 -20.19 13.40
C THR A 26 -0.11 -19.19 12.39
N ARG A 27 -1.01 -19.63 11.51
CA ARG A 27 -1.59 -18.88 10.40
C ARG A 27 -2.07 -17.48 10.76
N ALA A 28 -2.78 -17.34 11.88
CA ALA A 28 -3.28 -16.03 12.34
C ALA A 28 -2.14 -15.07 12.71
N GLY A 29 -1.09 -15.57 13.37
CA GLY A 29 0.10 -14.79 13.70
C GLY A 29 0.91 -14.41 12.46
N ASP A 30 1.14 -15.38 11.57
CA ASP A 30 1.96 -15.18 10.36
C ASP A 30 1.31 -14.25 9.33
N PHE A 31 -0.02 -14.11 9.36
CA PHE A 31 -0.82 -13.29 8.45
C PHE A 31 -1.61 -12.22 9.20
N SER A 32 -1.01 -11.64 10.23
CA SER A 32 -1.49 -10.42 10.85
C SER A 32 -0.35 -9.43 11.12
N VAL A 33 -0.70 -8.15 11.22
CA VAL A 33 0.22 -7.08 11.62
C VAL A 33 -0.50 -6.16 12.59
N THR A 34 0.18 -5.71 13.63
CA THR A 34 -0.32 -4.68 14.54
C THR A 34 0.38 -3.36 14.27
N ALA A 35 -0.39 -2.29 14.11
CA ALA A 35 0.12 -0.92 13.96
C ALA A 35 -0.87 0.06 14.59
N ASP A 36 -0.38 1.03 15.35
CA ASP A 36 -1.17 2.10 15.99
C ASP A 36 -2.40 1.60 16.77
N GLY A 37 -2.24 0.50 17.50
CA GLY A 37 -3.31 -0.12 18.30
C GLY A 37 -4.36 -0.88 17.47
N MET A 38 -4.18 -0.99 16.16
CA MET A 38 -5.04 -1.77 15.26
C MET A 38 -4.38 -3.09 14.89
N LEU A 39 -5.14 -4.18 14.96
CA LEU A 39 -4.76 -5.48 14.41
C LEU A 39 -5.35 -5.62 13.00
N PHE A 40 -4.48 -5.75 12.00
CA PHE A 40 -4.86 -6.14 10.65
C PHE A 40 -4.62 -7.64 10.46
N ASP A 41 -5.66 -8.45 10.67
CA ASP A 41 -5.68 -9.89 10.38
C ASP A 41 -6.15 -10.13 8.93
N TYR A 42 -5.24 -10.62 8.10
CA TYR A 42 -5.51 -11.02 6.71
C TYR A 42 -5.31 -12.53 6.50
N ALA A 43 -5.29 -13.31 7.58
CA ALA A 43 -5.11 -14.76 7.55
C ALA A 43 -6.25 -15.48 6.83
N LYS A 44 -7.45 -14.90 6.90
CA LYS A 44 -8.68 -15.36 6.22
C LYS A 44 -8.72 -14.92 4.75
N THR A 45 -7.60 -15.10 4.05
CA THR A 45 -7.46 -14.92 2.60
C THR A 45 -6.77 -16.14 1.98
N ASN A 46 -6.95 -16.37 0.67
CA ASN A 46 -6.27 -17.44 -0.06
C ASN A 46 -4.83 -17.07 -0.46
N ILE A 47 -4.12 -16.36 0.44
CA ILE A 47 -2.76 -15.88 0.24
C ILE A 47 -1.83 -16.75 1.10
N ASP A 48 -0.94 -17.51 0.47
CA ASP A 48 0.16 -18.20 1.17
C ASP A 48 1.42 -17.30 1.23
N ALA A 49 2.50 -17.79 1.85
CA ALA A 49 3.73 -17.03 2.00
C ALA A 49 4.34 -16.63 0.64
N ALA A 50 4.31 -17.53 -0.35
CA ALA A 50 4.83 -17.28 -1.69
C ALA A 50 4.02 -16.22 -2.45
N THR A 51 2.69 -16.28 -2.33
CA THR A 51 1.75 -15.33 -2.92
C THR A 51 1.90 -13.95 -2.29
N ARG A 52 2.03 -13.88 -0.95
CA ARG A 52 2.31 -12.62 -0.25
C ARG A 52 3.62 -12.00 -0.74
N ALA A 53 4.69 -12.78 -0.82
CA ALA A 53 5.98 -12.30 -1.32
C ALA A 53 5.87 -11.77 -2.76
N ALA A 54 5.14 -12.47 -3.64
CA ALA A 54 4.92 -12.04 -5.01
C ALA A 54 4.09 -10.74 -5.11
N LEU A 55 3.07 -10.56 -4.25
CA LEU A 55 2.27 -9.34 -4.18
C LEU A 55 3.12 -8.14 -3.72
N VAL A 56 3.98 -8.32 -2.71
CA VAL A 56 4.92 -7.29 -2.24
C VAL A 56 5.91 -6.92 -3.35
N ALA A 57 6.52 -7.92 -3.99
CA ALA A 57 7.45 -7.69 -5.11
C ALA A 57 6.78 -6.96 -6.29
N LEU A 58 5.50 -7.23 -6.57
CA LEU A 58 4.73 -6.48 -7.56
C LEU A 58 4.55 -5.01 -7.17
N ALA A 59 4.25 -4.73 -5.90
CA ALA A 59 4.08 -3.37 -5.40
C ALA A 59 5.39 -2.57 -5.49
N GLU A 60 6.51 -3.21 -5.10
CA GLU A 60 7.87 -2.66 -5.21
C GLU A 60 8.23 -2.40 -6.69
N GLY A 61 8.09 -3.41 -7.55
CA GLY A 61 8.36 -3.29 -8.99
C GLY A 61 7.41 -2.34 -9.74
N SER A 62 6.30 -1.92 -9.11
CA SER A 62 5.37 -0.92 -9.66
C SER A 62 5.66 0.51 -9.19
N GLY A 63 6.67 0.69 -8.34
CA GLY A 63 7.05 1.99 -7.80
C GLY A 63 6.01 2.60 -6.86
N LEU A 64 5.32 1.76 -6.08
CA LEU A 64 4.24 2.22 -5.19
C LEU A 64 4.77 3.18 -4.12
N ALA A 65 5.95 2.92 -3.56
CA ALA A 65 6.55 3.75 -2.53
C ALA A 65 6.91 5.14 -3.06
N GLU A 66 7.42 5.22 -4.28
CA GLU A 66 7.80 6.45 -4.98
C GLU A 66 6.57 7.27 -5.32
N LYS A 67 5.50 6.64 -5.81
CA LYS A 67 4.21 7.28 -6.07
C LYS A 67 3.57 7.83 -4.80
N ARG A 68 3.62 7.06 -3.70
CA ARG A 68 3.20 7.53 -2.37
C ARG A 68 4.04 8.74 -1.95
N ALA A 69 5.37 8.67 -2.05
CA ALA A 69 6.24 9.79 -1.69
C ALA A 69 5.96 11.05 -2.53
N ALA A 70 5.69 10.89 -3.83
CA ALA A 70 5.30 11.98 -4.72
C ALA A 70 3.99 12.66 -4.27
N MET A 71 2.99 11.86 -3.86
CA MET A 71 1.77 12.39 -3.25
C MET A 71 2.08 13.23 -2.01
N PHE A 72 2.85 12.69 -1.05
CA PHE A 72 3.16 13.38 0.20
C PHE A 72 4.02 14.64 0.02
N ARG A 73 4.85 14.70 -1.02
CA ARG A 73 5.62 15.91 -1.37
C ARG A 73 4.78 17.02 -1.99
N GLY A 74 3.59 16.72 -2.49
CA GLY A 74 2.76 17.68 -3.24
C GLY A 74 3.00 17.69 -4.74
N ASP A 75 3.63 16.64 -5.30
CA ASP A 75 3.81 16.52 -6.74
C ASP A 75 2.44 16.43 -7.45
N LYS A 76 2.37 16.91 -8.69
CA LYS A 76 1.14 16.94 -9.51
C LYS A 76 0.80 15.55 -10.07
N ILE A 77 0.44 14.61 -9.19
CA ILE A 77 0.17 13.21 -9.54
C ILE A 77 -1.23 12.99 -10.16
N ASN A 78 -2.15 13.94 -10.05
CA ASN A 78 -3.37 13.94 -10.85
C ASN A 78 -3.03 14.50 -12.23
N LEU A 79 -2.59 13.60 -13.12
CA LEU A 79 -1.97 13.96 -14.40
C LEU A 79 -2.95 14.62 -15.37
N THR A 80 -4.21 14.20 -15.40
CA THR A 80 -5.21 14.73 -16.33
C THR A 80 -5.61 16.17 -16.01
N GLU A 81 -5.58 16.54 -14.72
CA GLU A 81 -5.89 17.90 -14.27
C GLU A 81 -4.64 18.73 -13.96
N GLY A 82 -3.44 18.13 -13.94
CA GLY A 82 -2.21 18.80 -13.55
C GLY A 82 -2.19 19.27 -12.09
N ARG A 83 -2.76 18.48 -11.17
CA ARG A 83 -2.98 18.88 -9.76
C ARG A 83 -2.28 17.99 -8.74
N ALA A 84 -1.89 18.58 -7.62
CA ALA A 84 -1.44 17.86 -6.43
C ALA A 84 -2.63 17.17 -5.73
N VAL A 85 -2.37 16.08 -5.02
CA VAL A 85 -3.37 15.35 -4.23
C VAL A 85 -2.91 15.30 -2.77
N LEU A 86 -3.48 16.16 -1.93
CA LEU A 86 -2.96 16.45 -0.58
C LEU A 86 -4.02 16.40 0.53
N HIS A 87 -4.94 15.43 0.48
CA HIS A 87 -5.87 15.20 1.59
C HIS A 87 -5.16 14.92 2.93
N VAL A 88 -3.91 14.45 2.88
CA VAL A 88 -3.06 14.24 4.06
C VAL A 88 -2.67 15.55 4.76
N ALA A 89 -2.64 16.69 4.04
CA ALA A 89 -2.31 17.99 4.63
C ALA A 89 -3.31 18.42 5.71
N LEU A 90 -4.59 18.04 5.55
CA LEU A 90 -5.68 18.33 6.48
C LEU A 90 -5.49 17.69 7.87
N ARG A 91 -4.60 16.70 7.99
CA ARG A 91 -4.32 15.95 9.22
C ARG A 91 -2.83 15.88 9.53
N ALA A 92 -2.03 16.75 8.92
CA ALA A 92 -0.60 16.77 9.13
C ALA A 92 -0.28 17.30 10.54
N GLY A 93 0.69 16.68 11.23
CA GLY A 93 1.15 17.10 12.54
C GLY A 93 1.71 18.54 12.54
N GLU A 94 1.80 19.17 13.70
CA GLU A 94 2.13 20.59 13.85
C GLU A 94 3.44 20.99 13.15
N ASP A 95 4.45 20.13 13.21
CA ASP A 95 5.78 20.34 12.63
C ASP A 95 5.90 19.98 11.14
N ALA A 96 4.84 19.51 10.50
CA ALA A 96 4.88 19.16 9.09
C ALA A 96 5.06 20.42 8.21
N VAL A 97 5.71 20.23 7.06
CA VAL A 97 5.82 21.23 5.99
C VAL A 97 5.49 20.54 4.67
N ILE A 98 4.48 21.03 3.94
CA ILE A 98 4.06 20.46 2.65
C ILE A 98 4.03 21.59 1.64
N ARG A 99 4.82 21.47 0.55
CA ARG A 99 4.96 22.53 -0.45
C ARG A 99 4.28 22.18 -1.76
N VAL A 100 3.51 23.12 -2.30
CA VAL A 100 2.98 23.07 -3.66
C VAL A 100 3.41 24.33 -4.39
N ASP A 101 4.00 24.18 -5.58
CA ASP A 101 4.49 25.30 -6.40
C ASP A 101 5.36 26.29 -5.59
N GLY A 102 6.22 25.75 -4.72
CA GLY A 102 7.15 26.50 -3.89
C GLY A 102 6.56 27.14 -2.61
N LYS A 103 5.26 27.00 -2.36
CA LYS A 103 4.58 27.58 -1.19
C LYS A 103 4.14 26.52 -0.20
N ASP A 104 4.33 26.78 1.10
CA ASP A 104 3.79 25.92 2.16
C ASP A 104 2.28 26.11 2.27
N VAL A 105 1.53 25.00 2.24
CA VAL A 105 0.06 25.01 2.23
C VAL A 105 -0.55 24.88 3.62
N LEU A 106 0.23 24.47 4.64
CA LEU A 106 -0.31 24.18 5.97
C LEU A 106 -0.82 25.40 6.74
N PRO A 107 -0.24 26.61 6.61
CA PRO A 107 -0.82 27.81 7.24
C PRO A 107 -2.25 28.11 6.79
N GLU A 108 -2.58 27.83 5.52
CA GLU A 108 -3.94 28.03 4.99
C GLU A 108 -4.92 26.94 5.46
N VAL A 109 -4.42 25.73 5.68
CA VAL A 109 -5.22 24.59 6.16
C VAL A 109 -5.62 24.74 7.64
N ARG A 110 -4.76 25.37 8.46
CA ARG A 110 -4.93 25.49 9.92
C ARG A 110 -5.70 26.73 10.37
N ARG A 111 -6.24 27.49 9.43
CA ARG A 111 -7.07 28.66 9.71
C ARG A 111 -8.46 28.26 10.18
#